data_AF-A0A6C0KIF7-F1
#
_entry.id   AF-A0A6C0KIF7-F1
#
_cell.length_a   1.000
_cell.length_b   1.000
_cell.length_c   1.000
_cell.angle_alpha   90.00
_cell.angle_beta   90.00
_cell.angle_gamma   90.00
#
_symmetry.space_group_name_H-M   'P 1'
#
loop_
_entity.id
_entity.type
_entity.pdbx_description
1 polymer ?
#
loop_
_entity_poly.entity_id
_entity_poly.type
_entity_poly.pdbx_seq_one_letter_code
_entity_poly.pdbx_strand_id
1 'polypeptide(L)'
;MDVKQHLKEQLTHFIEINNKCNELSDRLSELKENKNNLESDLIEFMKENNMNNKMFSLNEYKIQHKCSSIYQQMSLKFIESNLSDYFKKNNIPLHVEDCISFLKDKREKKEKEEIKIQFS
;
A
#
# COMPACT_ATOMS: atom_id res chain seq x y z
N MET A 1 3.03 -44.04 -5.97
CA MET A 1 3.95 -42.89 -6.11
C MET A 1 4.43 -42.54 -4.71
N ASP A 2 5.74 -42.44 -4.47
CA ASP A 2 6.29 -42.14 -3.14
C ASP A 2 5.91 -40.71 -2.73
N VAL A 3 5.46 -40.51 -1.49
CA VAL A 3 5.07 -39.20 -0.93
C VAL A 3 6.21 -38.19 -1.06
N LYS A 4 7.45 -38.66 -0.87
CA LYS A 4 8.64 -37.81 -1.02
C LYS A 4 8.83 -37.31 -2.43
N GLN A 5 8.54 -38.16 -3.43
CA GLN A 5 8.69 -37.81 -4.83
C GLN A 5 7.63 -36.78 -5.25
N HIS A 6 6.37 -37.00 -4.86
CA HIS A 6 5.30 -36.04 -5.15
C HIS A 6 5.54 -34.68 -4.47
N LEU A 7 5.96 -34.67 -3.21
CA LEU A 7 6.28 -33.42 -2.50
C LEU A 7 7.44 -32.67 -3.17
N LYS A 8 8.47 -33.38 -3.62
CA LYS A 8 9.60 -32.77 -4.33
C LYS A 8 9.15 -32.07 -5.61
N GLU A 9 8.30 -32.70 -6.41
CA GLU A 9 7.75 -32.11 -7.64
C GLU A 9 6.94 -30.84 -7.36
N GLN A 10 6.08 -30.87 -6.33
CA GLN A 10 5.29 -29.70 -5.91
C GLN A 10 6.18 -28.55 -5.42
N LEU A 11 7.21 -28.83 -4.62
CA LEU A 11 8.14 -27.82 -4.13
C LEU A 11 9.00 -27.22 -5.25
N THR A 12 9.45 -28.04 -6.22
CA THR A 12 10.16 -27.52 -7.39
C THR A 12 9.29 -26.56 -8.17
N HIS A 13 8.04 -26.94 -8.46
CA HIS A 13 7.11 -26.06 -9.17
C HIS A 13 6.78 -24.79 -8.38
N PHE A 14 6.60 -24.90 -7.06
CA PHE A 14 6.39 -23.75 -6.18
C PHE A 14 7.56 -22.76 -6.23
N ILE A 15 8.81 -23.26 -6.20
CA ILE A 15 10.01 -22.41 -6.30
C ILE A 15 10.06 -21.70 -7.66
N GLU A 16 9.76 -22.39 -8.75
CA GLU A 16 9.71 -21.80 -10.09
C GLU A 16 8.69 -20.65 -10.17
N ILE A 17 7.47 -20.87 -9.65
CA ILE A 17 6.43 -19.85 -9.60
C ILE A 17 6.89 -18.67 -8.72
N ASN A 18 7.42 -18.94 -7.53
CA ASN A 18 7.89 -17.89 -6.62
C ASN A 18 8.97 -17.02 -7.27
N ASN A 19 9.93 -17.63 -7.98
CA ASN A 19 10.97 -16.89 -8.69
C ASN A 19 10.38 -16.01 -9.80
N LYS A 20 9.39 -16.52 -10.56
CA LYS A 20 8.66 -15.73 -11.56
C LYS A 20 7.91 -14.55 -10.93
N CYS A 21 7.27 -14.76 -9.78
CA CYS A 21 6.59 -13.70 -9.04
C CYS A 21 7.55 -12.60 -8.62
N ASN A 22 8.73 -12.97 -8.12
CA ASN A 22 9.77 -12.00 -7.74
C ASN A 22 10.25 -11.20 -8.96
N GLU A 23 10.58 -11.86 -10.06
CA GLU A 23 11.00 -11.21 -11.32
C GLU A 23 9.94 -10.19 -11.81
N LEU A 24 8.67 -10.60 -11.83
CA LEU A 24 7.57 -9.73 -12.25
C LEU A 24 7.34 -8.58 -11.26
N SER A 25 7.54 -8.80 -9.96
CA SER A 25 7.43 -7.79 -8.92
C SER A 25 8.52 -6.73 -9.04
N ASP A 26 9.75 -7.14 -9.36
CA ASP A 26 10.87 -6.23 -9.58
C ASP A 26 10.60 -5.35 -10.80
N ARG A 27 10.20 -5.97 -11.92
CA ARG A 27 9.82 -5.23 -13.13
C ARG A 27 8.64 -4.30 -12.92
N LEU A 28 7.65 -4.71 -12.13
CA LEU A 28 6.52 -3.86 -11.77
C LEU A 28 6.97 -2.65 -10.95
N SER A 29 7.94 -2.83 -10.05
CA SER A 29 8.49 -1.76 -9.23
C SER A 29 9.22 -0.73 -10.10
N GLU A 30 10.05 -1.18 -11.03
CA GLU A 30 10.74 -0.31 -12.00
C GLU A 30 9.76 0.48 -12.87
N LEU A 31 8.72 -0.18 -13.41
CA LEU A 31 7.69 0.48 -14.21
C LEU A 31 6.90 1.53 -13.41
N LYS A 32 6.61 1.25 -12.13
CA LYS A 32 5.95 2.21 -11.24
C LYS A 32 6.82 3.43 -10.98
N GLU A 33 8.11 3.23 -10.74
CA GLU A 33 9.06 4.33 -10.55
C GLU A 33 9.14 5.21 -11.80
N ASN A 34 9.39 4.60 -12.96
CA ASN A 34 9.44 5.32 -14.23
C ASN A 34 8.14 6.08 -14.54
N LYS A 35 6.99 5.44 -14.29
CA LYS A 35 5.68 6.08 -14.46
C LYS A 35 5.53 7.28 -13.52
N ASN A 36 5.83 7.13 -12.23
CA ASN A 36 5.66 8.18 -11.23
C ASN A 36 6.57 9.37 -11.50
N ASN A 37 7.79 9.13 -11.98
CA ASN A 37 8.73 10.17 -12.37
C ASN A 37 8.15 10.97 -13.56
N LEU A 38 7.75 10.28 -14.63
CA LEU A 38 7.15 10.92 -15.79
C LEU A 38 5.85 11.67 -15.46
N GLU A 39 5.00 11.09 -14.61
CA GLU A 39 3.76 11.72 -14.15
C GLU A 39 4.06 13.01 -13.38
N SER A 40 5.11 13.04 -12.57
CA SER A 40 5.53 14.23 -11.83
C SER A 40 5.98 15.34 -12.78
N ASP A 41 6.83 15.01 -13.75
CA ASP A 41 7.32 15.95 -14.77
C ASP A 41 6.15 16.53 -15.60
N LEU A 42 5.20 15.67 -15.99
CA LEU A 42 4.00 16.09 -16.73
C LEU A 42 3.11 17.02 -15.90
N ILE A 43 2.91 16.72 -14.62
CA ILE A 43 2.14 17.57 -13.70
C ILE A 43 2.81 18.94 -13.55
N GLU A 44 4.14 18.98 -13.40
CA GLU A 44 4.91 20.23 -13.32
C GLU A 44 4.73 21.06 -14.59
N PHE A 45 4.97 20.47 -15.77
CA PHE A 45 4.77 21.12 -17.05
C PHE A 45 3.33 21.67 -17.22
N MET A 46 2.32 20.88 -16.86
CA MET A 46 0.92 21.31 -16.92
C MET A 46 0.61 22.45 -15.96
N LYS A 47 1.24 22.50 -14.78
CA LYS A 47 1.09 23.61 -13.82
C LYS A 47 1.73 24.89 -14.34
N GLU A 48 2.97 24.83 -14.83
CA GLU A 48 3.69 25.99 -15.40
C GLU A 48 2.92 26.64 -16.56
N ASN A 49 2.21 25.81 -17.33
CA ASN A 49 1.43 26.27 -18.49
C ASN A 49 -0.06 26.53 -18.19
N ASN A 50 -0.45 26.63 -16.91
CA ASN A 50 -1.82 26.91 -16.48
C ASN A 50 -2.86 25.97 -17.13
N MET A 51 -2.52 24.68 -17.22
CA MET A 51 -3.37 23.63 -17.80
C MET A 51 -4.23 22.89 -16.77
N ASN A 52 -4.28 23.37 -15.53
CA ASN A 52 -5.08 22.78 -14.46
C ASN A 52 -6.56 22.67 -14.87
N ASN A 53 -7.17 21.51 -14.59
CA ASN A 53 -8.55 21.18 -14.94
C ASN A 53 -8.89 21.16 -16.44
N LYS A 54 -7.94 21.38 -17.36
CA LYS A 54 -8.17 21.20 -18.80
C LYS A 54 -8.12 19.73 -19.17
N MET A 55 -9.07 19.29 -20.00
CA MET A 55 -9.12 17.94 -20.53
C MET A 55 -8.54 17.93 -21.94
N PHE A 56 -7.61 17.02 -22.19
CA PHE A 56 -6.96 16.83 -23.50
C PHE A 56 -7.29 15.45 -24.02
N SER A 57 -7.55 15.34 -25.32
CA SER A 57 -7.72 14.07 -26.00
C SER A 57 -6.42 13.72 -26.71
N LEU A 58 -5.89 12.53 -26.47
CA LEU A 58 -4.74 11.98 -27.19
C LEU A 58 -5.09 10.56 -27.64
N ASN A 59 -5.20 10.35 -28.95
CA ASN A 59 -5.75 9.11 -29.53
C ASN A 59 -7.13 8.79 -28.92
N GLU A 60 -7.25 7.65 -28.23
CA GLU A 60 -8.48 7.20 -27.56
C GLU A 60 -8.56 7.65 -26.08
N TYR A 61 -7.53 8.34 -25.56
CA TYR A 61 -7.43 8.68 -24.15
C TYR A 61 -7.87 10.12 -23.87
N LYS A 62 -8.58 10.31 -22.76
CA LYS A 62 -8.88 11.63 -22.18
C LYS A 62 -8.02 11.82 -20.94
N ILE A 63 -7.20 12.87 -20.94
CA ILE A 63 -6.20 13.16 -19.92
C ILE A 63 -6.57 14.48 -19.24
N GLN A 64 -6.58 14.51 -17.92
CA GLN A 64 -6.84 15.71 -17.14
C GLN A 64 -5.97 15.70 -15.88
N HIS A 65 -5.23 16.78 -15.64
CA HIS A 65 -4.63 17.02 -14.33
C HIS A 65 -5.72 17.46 -13.34
N LYS A 66 -6.06 16.57 -12.41
CA LYS A 66 -7.08 16.80 -11.37
C LYS A 66 -6.42 16.79 -10.00
N CYS A 67 -6.55 17.90 -9.28
CA CYS A 67 -6.23 17.92 -7.85
C CYS A 67 -7.39 17.31 -7.06
N SER A 68 -7.11 16.28 -6.26
CA SER A 68 -8.06 15.76 -5.29
C SER A 68 -7.46 15.83 -3.89
N SER A 69 -8.28 16.18 -2.91
CA SER A 69 -7.87 16.13 -1.51
C SER A 69 -8.05 14.70 -1.01
N ILE A 70 -6.98 14.10 -0.49
CA ILE A 70 -7.03 12.77 0.13
C ILE A 70 -6.93 12.97 1.63
N TYR A 71 -7.92 12.47 2.37
CA TYR A 71 -7.86 12.44 3.82
C TYR A 71 -6.84 11.41 4.27
N GLN A 72 -6.04 11.75 5.28
CA GLN A 72 -5.13 10.78 5.89
C GLN A 72 -5.89 9.57 6.42
N GLN A 73 -5.28 8.39 6.34
CA GLN A 73 -5.88 7.18 6.88
C GLN A 73 -6.05 7.31 8.40
N MET A 74 -7.19 6.84 8.92
CA MET A 74 -7.44 6.76 10.36
C MET A 74 -6.64 5.60 10.99
N SER A 75 -5.32 5.74 11.01
CA SER A 75 -4.44 4.81 11.70
C SER A 75 -4.67 4.87 13.22
N LEU A 76 -4.31 3.80 13.94
CA LEU A 76 -4.39 3.81 15.40
C LEU A 76 -3.58 4.96 16.01
N LYS A 77 -2.39 5.26 15.46
CA LYS A 77 -1.57 6.41 15.87
C LYS A 77 -2.28 7.74 15.65
N PHE A 78 -2.94 7.90 14.50
CA PHE A 78 -3.71 9.10 14.20
C PHE A 78 -4.87 9.27 15.18
N ILE A 79 -5.60 8.20 15.49
CA ILE A 79 -6.70 8.23 16.45
C ILE A 79 -6.18 8.56 17.85
N GLU A 80 -5.12 7.87 18.29
CA GLU A 80 -4.48 8.04 19.60
C GLU A 80 -4.00 9.48 19.83
N SER A 81 -3.29 10.06 18.86
CA SER A 81 -2.78 11.42 18.97
C SER A 81 -3.91 12.45 19.05
N ASN A 82 -4.89 12.35 18.15
CA ASN A 82 -5.99 13.32 18.09
C ASN A 82 -6.94 13.23 19.29
N LEU A 83 -7.23 12.01 19.77
CA LEU A 83 -8.03 11.83 20.99
C LEU A 83 -7.27 12.35 22.21
N SER A 84 -5.97 12.06 22.32
CA SER A 84 -5.14 12.57 23.42
C SER A 84 -5.14 14.09 23.46
N ASP A 85 -4.96 14.73 22.31
CA ASP A 85 -4.97 16.18 22.20
C ASP A 85 -6.35 16.76 22.55
N TYR A 86 -7.43 16.12 22.09
CA TYR A 86 -8.79 16.54 22.40
C TYR A 86 -9.08 16.45 23.91
N PHE A 87 -8.80 15.32 24.56
CA PHE A 87 -9.09 15.16 25.98
C PHE A 87 -8.20 16.03 26.86
N LYS A 88 -6.91 16.21 26.52
CA LYS A 88 -6.02 17.17 27.18
C LYS A 88 -6.56 18.60 27.07
N LYS A 89 -6.94 19.03 25.86
CA LYS A 89 -7.45 20.39 25.62
C LYS A 89 -8.74 20.68 26.39
N ASN A 90 -9.59 19.68 26.58
CA ASN A 90 -10.87 19.83 27.26
C ASN A 90 -10.82 19.46 28.76
N ASN A 91 -9.63 19.17 29.32
CA ASN A 91 -9.46 18.73 30.71
C ASN A 91 -10.35 17.53 31.10
N ILE A 92 -10.58 16.62 30.16
CA ILE A 92 -11.35 15.40 30.39
C ILE A 92 -10.37 14.31 30.83
N PRO A 93 -10.52 13.72 32.02
CA PRO A 93 -9.66 12.65 32.49
C PRO A 93 -10.03 11.35 31.77
N LEU A 94 -9.37 11.07 30.64
CA LEU A 94 -9.47 9.82 29.91
C LEU A 94 -8.09 9.28 29.55
N HIS A 95 -7.87 7.99 29.82
CA HIS A 95 -6.68 7.26 29.42
C HIS A 95 -6.86 6.71 28.00
N VAL A 96 -6.41 7.48 27.00
CA VAL A 96 -6.56 7.12 25.58
C VAL A 96 -5.82 5.83 25.23
N GLU A 97 -4.69 5.56 25.88
CA GLU A 97 -3.90 4.34 25.71
C GLU A 97 -4.71 3.06 26.03
N ASP A 98 -5.57 3.11 27.05
CA ASP A 98 -6.45 1.99 27.44
C ASP A 98 -7.50 1.73 26.36
N CYS A 99 -8.09 2.78 25.80
CA CYS A 99 -9.06 2.67 24.71
C CYS A 99 -8.41 2.07 23.45
N ILE A 100 -7.22 2.53 23.10
CA ILE A 100 -6.48 2.01 21.93
C ILE A 100 -6.09 0.54 22.14
N SER A 101 -5.69 0.17 23.34
CA SER A 101 -5.35 -1.21 23.70
C SER A 101 -6.57 -2.13 23.60
N PHE A 102 -7.71 -1.70 24.16
CA PHE A 102 -8.98 -2.42 24.01
C PHE A 102 -9.38 -2.64 22.55
N LEU A 103 -9.23 -1.62 21.70
CA LEU A 103 -9.52 -1.73 20.27
C LEU A 103 -8.58 -2.70 19.56
N LYS A 104 -7.30 -2.77 19.93
CA LYS A 104 -6.35 -3.75 19.39
C LYS A 104 -6.75 -5.17 19.75
N ASP A 105 -7.18 -5.40 20.99
CA ASP A 105 -7.56 -6.74 21.47
C ASP A 105 -8.85 -7.25 20.84
N LYS A 106 -9.75 -6.35 20.45
CA LYS A 106 -10.99 -6.70 19.73
C LYS A 106 -10.81 -6.90 18.23
N ARG A 107 -9.65 -6.56 17.64
CA ARG A 107 -9.41 -6.82 16.22
C ARG A 107 -9.29 -8.32 15.96
N GLU A 108 -9.97 -8.78 14.92
CA GLU A 108 -9.86 -10.17 14.46
C GLU A 108 -8.41 -10.48 14.08
N LYS A 109 -7.86 -11.53 14.68
CA LYS A 109 -6.55 -12.07 14.32
C LYS A 109 -6.78 -13.22 13.34
N LYS A 110 -6.28 -13.07 12.11
CA LYS A 110 -6.25 -14.15 11.13
C LYS A 110 -4.85 -14.72 11.10
N GLU A 111 -4.72 -15.97 11.51
CA GLU A 111 -3.49 -16.73 11.33
C GLU A 111 -3.34 -17.01 9.83
N LYS A 112 -2.15 -16.72 9.31
CA LYS A 112 -1.81 -16.98 7.91
C LYS A 112 -0.62 -17.93 7.91
N GLU A 113 -0.84 -19.13 7.41
CA GLU A 113 0.24 -20.07 7.14
C GLU A 113 0.93 -19.69 5.83
N GLU A 114 2.26 -19.71 5.81
CA GLU A 114 3.05 -19.43 4.61
C GLU A 114 4.26 -20.36 4.50
N ILE A 115 4.58 -20.74 3.26
CA ILE A 115 5.81 -21.46 2.93
C ILE A 115 6.88 -20.40 2.61
N LYS A 116 7.94 -20.35 3.42
CA LYS A 116 9.04 -19.41 3.24
C LYS A 116 10.23 -20.08 2.56
N ILE A 117 10.69 -19.51 1.45
CA ILE A 117 11.91 -19.94 0.75
C ILE A 117 13.08 -19.07 1.25
N GLN A 118 14.19 -19.70 1.64
CA GLN A 118 15.44 -19.02 1.99
C GLN A 118 16.58 -19.63 1.17
N PHE A 119 17.42 -18.79 0.58
CA PHE A 119 18.66 -19.23 -0.06
C PHE A 119 19.74 -19.37 1.02
N SER A 120 20.51 -20.46 0.96
CA SER A 120 21.70 -20.69 1.81
C SER A 120 22.95 -20.15 1.14
#